data_AF-A0A9D2LZK5-F1
#
_entry.id   AF-A0A9D2LZK5-F1
#
_cell.length_a   1.000
_cell.length_b   1.000
_cell.length_c   1.000
_cell.angle_alpha   90.00
_cell.angle_beta   90.00
_cell.angle_gamma   90.00
#
_symmetry.space_group_name_H-M   'P 1'
#
loop_
_entity.id
_entity.type
_entity.pdbx_description
1 polymer ?
#
loop_
_entity_poly.entity_id
_entity_poly.type
_entity_poly.pdbx_seq_one_letter_code
_entity_poly.pdbx_strand_id
1 'polypeptide(L)' 'MEIQGNSKEFLLLRQVLADARAQGRQGCVLTCKAGLLPYYEKFGFQNRGVSPSALAGQSWYDMAVLFAPGR' A
#
# COMPACT_ATOMS: atom_id res chain seq x y z
N MET A 1 16.70 -8.78 7.42
CA MET A 1 15.27 -9.06 7.63
C MET A 1 14.58 -8.92 6.28
N GLU A 2 14.65 -9.97 5.47
CA GLU A 2 14.00 -10.01 4.15
C GLU A 2 12.68 -10.75 4.33
N ILE A 3 11.57 -10.04 4.11
CA ILE A 3 10.26 -10.67 4.11
C ILE A 3 10.10 -11.29 2.72
N GLN A 4 10.41 -12.58 2.60
CA GLN A 4 10.19 -13.36 1.39
C GLN A 4 8.69 -13.48 1.15
N GLY A 5 8.18 -12.74 0.16
CA GLY A 5 6.76 -12.70 -0.20
C GLY A 5 6.26 -14.07 -0.67
N ASN A 6 5.34 -14.64 0.10
CA ASN A 6 4.59 -15.83 -0.24
C ASN A 6 3.14 -15.43 -0.61
N SER A 7 2.30 -16.40 -0.95
CA SER A 7 0.89 -16.21 -1.31
C SER A 7 0.00 -15.68 -0.17
N LYS A 8 0.48 -15.74 1.08
CA LYS A 8 -0.25 -15.32 2.30
C LYS A 8 -0.27 -13.81 2.51
N GLU A 9 0.80 -13.10 2.16
CA GLU A 9 0.90 -11.65 2.29
C GLU A 9 -0.13 -10.95 1.38
N PHE A 10 -0.41 -11.56 0.23
CA PHE A 10 -1.44 -11.10 -0.70
C PHE A 10 -2.86 -11.20 -0.11
N LEU A 11 -3.14 -12.26 0.65
CA LEU A 11 -4.42 -12.42 1.35
C LEU A 11 -4.56 -11.41 2.50
N LEU A 12 -3.49 -11.18 3.26
CA LEU A 12 -3.47 -10.20 4.34
C LEU A 12 -3.76 -8.79 3.82
N LEU A 13 -3.09 -8.36 2.75
CA LEU A 13 -3.31 -7.02 2.23
C LEU A 13 -4.73 -6.85 1.67
N ARG A 14 -5.29 -7.88 1.03
CA ARG A 14 -6.71 -7.86 0.61
C ARG A 14 -7.66 -7.74 1.79
N GLN A 15 -7.42 -8.50 2.86
CA GLN A 15 -8.25 -8.45 4.06
C GLN A 15 -8.19 -7.06 4.71
N VAL A 16 -7.00 -6.48 4.83
CA VAL A 16 -6.82 -5.12 5.37
C VAL A 16 -7.60 -4.09 4.56
N LEU A 17 -7.57 -4.17 3.23
CA LEU A 17 -8.35 -3.25 2.37
C LEU A 17 -9.86 -3.47 2.52
N ALA A 18 -10.31 -4.72 2.63
CA ALA A 18 -11.72 -5.04 2.85
C ALA A 18 -12.21 -4.49 4.19
N ASP A 19 -11.44 -4.70 5.26
CA ASP A 19 -11.76 -4.21 6.61
C ASP A 19 -11.77 -2.68 6.64
N ALA A 20 -10.78 -2.02 6.02
CA ALA A 20 -10.71 -0.58 5.93
C ALA A 20 -11.94 0.01 5.20
N ARG A 21 -12.39 -0.67 4.14
CA ARG A 21 -13.61 -0.29 3.42
C ARG A 21 -14.86 -0.50 4.27
N ALA A 22 -14.98 -1.63 4.96
CA ALA A 22 -16.11 -1.93 5.85
C ALA A 22 -16.20 -0.96 7.03
N GLN A 23 -15.06 -0.45 7.50
CA GLN A 23 -14.97 0.60 8.51
C GLN A 23 -15.32 2.01 7.99
N GLY A 24 -15.68 2.15 6.70
CA GLY A 24 -16.03 3.45 6.11
C GLY A 24 -14.84 4.39 5.92
N ARG A 25 -13.60 3.87 5.87
CA ARG A 25 -12.43 4.70 5.57
C ARG A 25 -12.48 5.19 4.12
N GLN A 26 -11.78 6.28 3.82
CA GLN A 26 -11.68 6.81 2.45
C GLN A 26 -10.64 6.10 1.60
N GLY A 27 -9.74 5.34 2.21
CA GLY A 27 -8.63 4.69 1.54
C GLY A 27 -7.55 4.23 2.51
N CYS A 28 -6.43 3.78 1.96
CA CYS A 28 -5.22 3.42 2.70
C CYS A 28 -3.99 4.06 2.05
N VAL A 29 -3.04 4.48 2.88
CA VAL A 29 -1.71 4.94 2.45
C VAL A 29 -0.63 4.06 3.09
N LEU A 30 0.44 3.80 2.36
CA LEU A 30 1.62 3.11 2.85
C LEU A 30 2.88 3.69 2.19
N THR A 31 4.01 3.46 2.82
CA THR A 31 5.32 3.85 2.30
C THR A 31 6.12 2.60 1.95
N CYS A 32 6.68 2.52 0.74
CA CYS A 32 7.41 1.34 0.26
C CYS A 32 8.67 1.69 -0.56
N LYS A 33 9.51 0.69 -0.81
CA LYS A 33 10.70 0.82 -1.67
C LYS A 33 10.28 0.78 -3.14
N ALA A 34 11.08 1.39 -4.02
CA ALA A 34 10.83 1.42 -5.47
C ALA A 34 10.54 0.03 -6.08
N GLY A 35 11.27 -1.01 -5.64
CA GLY A 35 11.07 -2.38 -6.14
C GLY A 35 9.71 -3.01 -5.80
N LEU A 36 8.96 -2.42 -4.86
CA LEU A 36 7.63 -2.90 -4.45
C LEU A 36 6.48 -2.11 -5.10
N LEU A 37 6.75 -1.06 -5.89
CA LEU A 37 5.70 -0.32 -6.60
C LEU A 37 4.81 -1.26 -7.44
N PRO A 38 5.35 -2.15 -8.29
CA PRO A 38 4.52 -3.03 -9.12
C PRO A 38 3.76 -4.09 -8.31
N TYR A 39 4.21 -4.37 -7.09
CA TYR A 39 3.49 -5.27 -6.20
C TYR A 39 2.22 -4.61 -5.66
N TYR A 40 2.31 -3.38 -5.17
CA TYR A 40 1.18 -2.66 -4.59
C TYR A 40 0.19 -2.14 -5.65
N GLU A 41 0.65 -1.84 -6.86
CA GLU A 41 -0.21 -1.48 -7.99
C GLU A 41 -1.26 -2.56 -8.31
N LYS A 42 -0.94 -3.85 -8.08
CA LYS A 42 -1.89 -4.98 -8.25
C LYS A 42 -3.12 -4.90 -7.35
N PHE A 43 -3.05 -4.12 -6.27
CA PHE A 43 -4.15 -3.91 -5.33
C PHE A 43 -4.84 -2.54 -5.53
N GLY A 44 -4.48 -1.80 -6.58
CA GLY A 44 -5.07 -0.49 -6.89
C GLY A 44 -4.40 0.69 -6.18
N PHE A 45 -3.27 0.48 -5.52
CA PHE A 45 -2.47 1.59 -4.99
C PHE A 45 -1.85 2.39 -6.14
N GLN A 46 -1.84 3.71 -5.99
CA GLN A 46 -1.23 4.66 -6.91
C GLN A 46 -0.02 5.30 -6.24
N ASN A 47 1.07 5.43 -7.01
CA ASN A 47 2.27 6.12 -6.58
C ASN A 47 2.02 7.63 -6.45
N ARG A 48 2.29 8.18 -5.26
CA ARG A 48 2.17 9.61 -4.93
C ARG A 48 3.52 10.33 -4.99
N GLY A 49 4.59 9.63 -5.33
CA GLY A 49 5.94 10.16 -5.46
C GLY A 49 6.84 9.75 -4.29
N VAL A 50 8.02 10.36 -4.27
CA VAL A 50 9.02 10.12 -3.21
C VAL A 50 8.47 10.64 -1.89
N SER A 51 8.45 9.76 -0.89
CA SER A 51 8.02 10.11 0.47
C SER A 51 8.97 11.16 1.04
N PRO A 52 8.45 12.22 1.69
CA PRO A 52 9.29 13.21 2.39
C PRO A 52 10.01 12.59 3.60
N SER A 53 9.59 11.40 4.03
CA SER A 53 10.22 10.68 5.13
C SER A 53 11.53 10.02 4.68
N ALA A 54 12.66 10.56 5.13
CA ALA A 54 13.98 9.95 4.95
C ALA A 54 14.19 8.79 5.95
N LEU A 55 13.39 7.73 5.84
CA LEU A 55 13.54 6.56 6.70
C LEU A 55 14.82 5.81 6.31
N ALA A 56 15.73 5.61 7.28
CA ALA A 56 16.99 4.87 7.09
C ALA A 56 17.89 5.39 5.93
N GLY A 57 17.80 6.68 5.59
CA GLY A 57 18.63 7.29 4.54
C GLY A 57 18.38 6.76 3.12
N GLN A 58 17.24 6.11 2.89
CA GLN A 58 16.86 5.54 1.59
C GLN A 58 15.68 6.31 1.00
N SER A 59 15.55 6.30 -0.33
CA SER A 59 14.37 6.84 -1.01
C SER A 59 13.20 5.88 -0.89
N TRP A 60 12.11 6.37 -0.33
CA TRP A 60 10.84 5.65 -0.22
C TRP A 60 9.79 6.33 -1.07
N TYR A 61 8.71 5.61 -1.36
CA TYR A 61 7.59 6.07 -2.16
C TYR A 61 6.30 5.91 -1.38
N ASP A 62 5.47 6.94 -1.40
CA ASP A 62 4.14 6.87 -0.83
C ASP A 62 3.15 6.31 -1.86
N MET A 63 2.39 5.32 -1.46
CA MET A 63 1.41 4.61 -2.26
C MET A 63 0.05 4.78 -1.61
N ALA A 64 -0.97 5.19 -2.37
CA ALA A 64 -2.32 5.37 -1.86
C ALA A 64 -3.37 4.67 -2.72
N VAL A 65 -4.31 3.97 -2.08
CA VAL A 65 -5.54 3.48 -2.69
C VAL A 65 -6.72 4.25 -2.09
N LEU A 66 -7.60 4.77 -2.92
CA LEU A 66 -8.83 5.42 -2.51
C LEU A 66 -10.00 4.48 -2.75
N PHE A 67 -10.89 4.38 -1.77
CA PHE A 67 -12.13 3.65 -1.94
C PHE A 67 -13.15 4.59 -2.58
N ALA A 68 -13.87 4.10 -3.59
CA ALA A 68 -14.93 4.88 -4.20
C ALA A 68 -15.94 5.29 -3.11
N PRO A 69 -16.39 6.56 -3.07
CA PRO A 69 -17.46 6.96 -2.17
C PRO A 69 -18.67 6.08 -2.46
N GLY A 70 -19.24 5.48 -1.41
CA GLY A 70 -20.46 4.69 -1.52
C GLY A 70 -21.54 5.54 -2.18
N ARG A 71 -22.08 5.07 -3.29
CA ARG A 71 -23.34 5.60 -3.84
C ARG A 71 -24.49 5.18 -2.95
#